data_AF-A0A842T4K1-F1
#
_entry.id   AF-A0A842T4K1-F1
#
_cell.length_a   1.000
_cell.length_b   1.000
_cell.length_c   1.000
_cell.angle_alpha   90.00
_cell.angle_beta   90.00
_cell.angle_gamma   90.00
#
_symmetry.space_group_name_H-M   'P 1'
#
loop_
_entity.id
_entity.type
_entity.pdbx_description
1 polymer ?
#
loop_
_entity_poly.entity_id
_entity_poly.type
_entity_poly.pdbx_seq_one_letter_code
_entity_poly.pdbx_strand_id
1 'polypeptide(L)' 'MSKAEVSYLDWELSFKKRESSDKVREKKDDLTSLGISKEKFRDYIREWEDKNLK' A
#
# COMPACT_ATOMS: atom_id res chain seq x y z
N MET A 1 -37.77 -12.32 -5.94
CA MET A 1 -36.36 -11.91 -6.16
C MET A 1 -35.48 -13.11 -5.85
N SER A 2 -34.83 -13.69 -6.85
CA SER A 2 -33.97 -14.86 -6.66
C SER A 2 -32.70 -14.44 -5.93
N LYS A 3 -32.41 -15.04 -4.77
CA LYS A 3 -31.14 -14.84 -4.07
C LYS A 3 -30.09 -15.64 -4.84
N ALA A 4 -29.11 -14.97 -5.42
CA ALA A 4 -27.96 -15.63 -5.99
C ALA A 4 -27.19 -16.29 -4.83
N GLU A 5 -27.33 -17.61 -4.69
CA GLU A 5 -26.45 -18.41 -3.84
C GLU A 5 -25.07 -18.33 -4.46
N VAL A 6 -24.19 -17.53 -3.85
CA VAL A 6 -22.79 -17.45 -4.26
C VAL A 6 -22.20 -18.84 -4.07
N SER A 7 -21.99 -19.55 -5.17
CA SER A 7 -21.36 -20.87 -5.16
C SER A 7 -19.95 -20.72 -4.62
N TYR A 8 -19.54 -21.63 -3.73
CA TYR A 8 -18.17 -21.70 -3.23
C TYR A 8 -17.14 -21.68 -4.38
N LEU A 9 -17.50 -22.29 -5.52
CA LEU A 9 -16.69 -22.28 -6.75
C LEU A 9 -16.53 -20.87 -7.35
N ASP A 10 -17.58 -20.04 -7.34
CA ASP A 10 -17.52 -18.66 -7.83
C ASP A 10 -16.67 -17.77 -6.94
N TRP A 11 -16.66 -18.05 -5.63
CA TRP A 11 -15.78 -17.36 -4.68
C TRP A 11 -14.30 -17.72 -4.91
N GLU A 12 -14.00 -19.01 -5.09
CA GLU A 12 -12.63 -19.48 -5.40
C GLU A 12 -12.10 -18.91 -6.73
N LEU A 13 -12.94 -18.86 -7.76
CA LEU A 13 -12.58 -18.28 -9.07
C LEU A 13 -12.29 -16.78 -8.97
N SER A 14 -13.03 -16.07 -8.12
CA SER A 14 -12.82 -14.64 -7.85
C SER A 14 -11.50 -14.38 -7.11
N PHE A 15 -11.10 -15.29 -6.22
CA PHE A 15 -9.85 -15.18 -5.47
C PHE A 15 -8.62 -15.40 -6.36
N LYS A 16 -8.66 -16.42 -7.23
CA LYS A 16 -7.54 -16.70 -8.16
C LYS A 16 -7.27 -15.58 -9.17
N LYS A 17 -8.28 -14.78 -9.54
CA LYS A 17 -8.10 -13.63 -10.44
C LYS A 17 -7.44 -12.41 -9.80
N ARG A 18 -7.33 -12.33 -8.47
CA ARG A 18 -6.71 -11.18 -7.78
C ARG A 18 -5.19 -11.26 -7.65
N GLU A 19 -4.58 -12.44 -7.79
CA GLU A 19 -3.15 -12.61 -7.53
C GLU A 19 -2.22 -12.13 -8.65
N SER A 20 -2.75 -11.71 -9.81
CA SER A 20 -1.92 -11.25 -10.93
C SER A 20 -1.62 -9.74 -10.95
N SER A 21 -2.01 -8.96 -9.94
CA SER A 21 -1.73 -7.51 -9.91
C SER A 21 -0.68 -7.04 -8.89
N ASP A 22 -0.10 -7.93 -8.07
CA ASP A 22 0.79 -7.49 -6.97
C ASP A 22 2.27 -7.34 -7.35
N LYS A 23 2.68 -7.67 -8.58
CA LYS A 23 4.09 -7.52 -9.00
C LYS A 23 4.51 -6.10 -9.41
N VAL A 24 3.66 -5.09 -9.22
CA VAL A 24 3.99 -3.67 -9.54
C VAL A 24 4.00 -2.76 -8.29
N ARG A 25 3.74 -3.29 -7.08
CA ARG A 25 3.62 -2.46 -5.87
C ARG A 25 4.91 -2.15 -5.13
N GLU A 26 5.98 -2.93 -5.30
CA GLU A 26 7.20 -2.76 -4.49
C GLU A 26 7.90 -1.39 -4.65
N LYS A 27 7.71 -0.67 -5.76
CA LYS A 27 8.36 0.66 -5.94
C LYS A 27 7.58 1.84 -5.35
N LYS A 28 6.32 1.65 -4.94
CA LYS A 28 5.50 2.74 -4.40
C LYS A 28 5.53 2.82 -2.87
N ASP A 29 5.97 1.76 -2.19
CA ASP A 29 5.96 1.72 -0.73
C ASP A 29 7.07 2.56 -0.09
N ASP A 30 8.09 2.97 -0.84
CA ASP A 30 9.19 3.80 -0.31
C ASP A 30 8.94 5.30 -0.41
N LEU A 31 7.85 5.71 -1.05
CA LEU A 31 7.46 7.11 -1.18
C LEU A 31 6.43 7.47 -0.11
N THR A 32 6.65 8.58 0.58
CA THR A 32 5.67 9.22 1.47
C THR A 32 4.52 9.82 0.67
N SER A 33 3.41 10.17 1.33
CA SER A 33 2.28 10.88 0.72
C SER A 33 2.66 12.22 0.06
N LEU A 34 3.85 12.75 0.37
CA LEU A 34 4.43 13.96 -0.20
C LEU A 34 5.27 13.69 -1.46
N GLY A 35 5.37 12.44 -1.91
CA GLY A 35 6.19 12.06 -3.07
C GLY A 35 7.70 12.07 -2.79
N ILE A 36 8.10 12.14 -1.52
CA ILE A 36 9.50 12.10 -1.07
C ILE A 36 9.81 10.71 -0.54
N SER A 37 11.02 10.21 -0.70
CA SER A 37 11.41 8.94 -0.07
C SER A 37 11.28 9.01 1.45
N LYS A 38 10.86 7.90 2.06
CA LYS A 38 10.70 7.80 3.53
C LYS A 38 12.00 8.10 4.28
N GLU A 39 13.14 7.71 3.72
CA GLU A 39 14.46 8.01 4.28
C GLU A 39 14.73 9.51 4.34
N LYS A 40 14.59 10.20 3.20
CA LYS A 40 14.80 11.65 3.12
C LYS A 40 13.84 12.43 4.01
N PHE A 41 12.61 11.95 4.16
CA PHE A 41 11.65 12.54 5.09
C PHE A 41 12.09 12.39 6.56
N ARG A 42 12.58 11.21 6.95
CA ARG A 42 13.08 10.98 8.32
C ARG A 42 14.29 11.86 8.64
N ASP A 43 15.21 12.01 7.70
CA ASP A 43 16.38 12.87 7.88
C ASP A 43 15.97 14.33 8.04
N TYR A 44 15.01 14.81 7.24
CA TYR A 44 14.46 16.16 7.38
C TYR A 44 13.83 16.40 8.75
N ILE A 45 13.05 15.43 9.26
CA ILE A 45 12.42 15.54 10.59
C ILE A 45 13.49 15.58 11.69
N ARG A 46 14.54 14.76 11.60
CA ARG A 46 15.65 14.78 12.56
C ARG A 46 16.39 16.10 12.57
N GLU A 47 16.72 16.65 11.39
CA GLU A 47 17.34 17.97 11.31
C GLU A 47 16.44 19.08 11.86
N TRP A 48 15.15 19.00 11.60
CA TRP A 48 14.19 19.95 12.13
C TRP A 48 14.10 19.86 13.65
N GLU A 49 14.05 18.65 14.21
CA GLU A 49 14.05 18.40 15.65
C GLU A 49 15.31 18.95 16.32
N ASP A 50 16.50 18.65 15.79
CA ASP A 50 17.76 19.17 16.33
C ASP A 50 17.87 20.70 16.27
N LYS A 51 17.18 21.37 15.34
CA LYS A 51 17.22 22.84 15.20
C LYS A 51 16.19 23.57 16.07
N ASN A 52 15.09 22.92 16.43
CA ASN A 52 13.95 23.58 17.08
C ASN A 52 13.70 23.10 18.51
N LEU A 53 14.10 21.88 18.86
CA LEU A 53 13.86 21.25 20.17
C LEU A 53 15.12 21.19 21.06
N LYS A 54 16.30 21.45 20.49
CA LYS A 54 17.57 21.65 21.22
C LYS A 54 17.94 23.12 21.25
#